data_AF-A0A6N6T2M0-F1
#
_entry.id   AF-A0A6N6T2M0-F1
#
_cell.length_a   1.000
_cell.length_b   1.000
_cell.length_c   1.000
_cell.angle_alpha   90.00
_cell.angle_beta   90.00
_cell.angle_gamma   90.00
#
_symmetry.space_group_name_H-M   'P 1'
#
loop_
_entity.id
_entity.type
_entity.pdbx_description
1 polymer ?
#
loop_
_entity_poly.entity_id
_entity_poly.type
_entity_poly.pdbx_seq_one_letter_code
_entity_poly.pdbx_strand_id
1 'polypeptide(L)'
;MIDEQAARAAAWHIFDRHFRSDGKLDKVGMLGSALPRDAAVLRSLQALCLEQARQALQAGHHTEGRRLGDLARQLRKLADGPR
;
A
#
# COMPACT_ATOMS: atom_id res chain seq x y z
N MET A 1 15.14 7.89 -13.18
CA MET A 1 14.35 8.22 -11.98
C MET A 1 12.90 8.31 -12.41
N ILE A 2 12.01 7.53 -11.82
CA ILE A 2 10.57 7.64 -12.12
C ILE A 2 10.09 8.98 -11.57
N ASP A 3 9.32 9.71 -12.38
CA ASP A 3 8.67 10.96 -11.98
C ASP A 3 7.73 10.70 -10.78
N GLU A 4 7.74 11.58 -9.79
CA GLU A 4 6.98 11.41 -8.54
C GLU A 4 5.47 11.23 -8.80
N GLN A 5 4.98 11.87 -9.87
CA GLN A 5 3.60 11.77 -10.32
C GLN A 5 3.29 10.39 -10.92
N ALA A 6 4.23 9.83 -11.69
CA ALA A 6 4.11 8.48 -12.25
C ALA A 6 4.16 7.40 -11.16
N ALA A 7 5.00 7.59 -10.13
CA ALA A 7 5.06 6.69 -8.99
C ALA A 7 3.75 6.66 -8.20
N ARG A 8 3.10 7.82 -8.02
CA ARG A 8 1.81 7.91 -7.35
C ARG A 8 0.66 7.33 -8.18
N ALA A 9 0.66 7.52 -9.51
CA ALA A 9 -0.31 6.91 -10.41
C ALA A 9 -0.20 5.37 -10.41
N ALA A 10 1.03 4.84 -10.50
CA ALA A 10 1.28 3.41 -10.40
C ALA A 10 0.82 2.84 -9.05
N ALA A 11 1.13 3.54 -7.95
CA ALA A 11 0.69 3.14 -6.62
C ALA A 11 -0.84 3.09 -6.51
N TRP A 12 -1.56 4.09 -7.04
CA TRP A 12 -3.03 4.08 -7.08
C TRP A 12 -3.58 2.88 -7.86
N HIS A 13 -3.02 2.60 -9.03
CA HIS A 13 -3.47 1.48 -9.86
C HIS A 13 -3.25 0.13 -9.16
N ILE A 14 -2.12 -0.04 -8.46
CA ILE A 14 -1.87 -1.25 -7.66
C ILE A 14 -2.84 -1.29 -6.47
N PHE A 15 -3.04 -0.16 -5.77
CA PHE A 15 -3.97 -0.03 -4.65
C PHE A 15 -5.39 -0.49 -5.04
N ASP A 16 -5.95 0.08 -6.10
CA ASP A 16 -7.32 -0.20 -6.52
C ASP A 16 -7.50 -1.65 -6.99
N ARG A 17 -6.53 -2.16 -7.77
CA ARG A 17 -6.57 -3.51 -8.34
C ARG A 17 -6.40 -4.61 -7.29
N HIS A 18 -5.49 -4.42 -6.34
CA HIS A 18 -5.07 -5.50 -5.43
C HIS A 18 -5.56 -5.34 -4.00
N PHE A 19 -5.93 -4.14 -3.59
CA PHE A 19 -6.25 -3.85 -2.19
C PHE A 19 -7.71 -3.44 -2.01
N ARG A 20 -8.28 -2.67 -2.93
CA ARG A 20 -9.68 -2.22 -2.82
C ARG A 20 -10.70 -3.28 -3.25
N SER A 21 -10.40 -4.06 -4.28
CA SER A 21 -11.39 -4.93 -4.93
C SER A 21 -11.55 -6.33 -4.30
N ASP A 22 -10.52 -6.87 -3.64
CA ASP A 22 -10.52 -8.31 -3.30
C ASP A 22 -10.99 -8.63 -1.86
N GLY A 23 -11.16 -7.62 -0.99
CA GLY A 23 -11.62 -7.79 0.40
C GLY A 23 -10.74 -8.67 1.31
N LYS A 24 -9.76 -9.39 0.75
CA LYS A 24 -8.84 -10.34 1.38
C LYS A 24 -7.46 -9.70 1.50
N LEU A 25 -7.43 -8.68 2.33
CA LEU A 25 -6.32 -7.75 2.47
C LEU A 25 -5.49 -8.14 3.69
N ASP A 26 -4.89 -9.34 3.68
CA ASP A 26 -4.19 -9.82 4.88
C ASP A 26 -2.66 -9.85 4.74
N LYS A 27 -2.05 -9.92 3.55
CA LYS A 27 -0.56 -10.04 3.44
C LYS A 27 0.05 -9.45 2.16
N VAL A 28 0.92 -8.44 2.31
CA VAL A 28 1.89 -7.98 1.27
C VAL A 28 2.71 -9.17 0.73
N GLY A 29 3.03 -10.14 1.59
CA GLY A 29 3.76 -11.35 1.19
C GLY A 29 3.04 -12.22 0.15
N MET A 30 1.72 -12.15 0.04
CA MET A 30 0.96 -12.85 -1.02
C MET A 30 0.99 -12.10 -2.35
N LEU A 31 1.28 -10.81 -2.33
CA LEU A 31 1.45 -9.99 -3.53
C LEU A 31 2.85 -10.09 -4.14
N GLY A 32 3.74 -10.94 -3.60
CA GLY A 32 5.15 -11.11 -3.96
C GLY A 32 5.63 -10.53 -5.31
N SER A 33 5.13 -11.05 -6.44
CA SER A 33 5.51 -10.61 -7.79
C SER A 33 4.70 -9.44 -8.36
N ALA A 34 3.53 -9.14 -7.79
CA ALA A 34 2.67 -8.03 -8.16
C ALA A 34 3.12 -6.69 -7.52
N LEU A 35 3.96 -6.75 -6.48
CA LEU A 35 4.48 -5.54 -5.84
C LEU A 35 5.65 -4.94 -6.64
N PRO A 36 5.67 -3.62 -6.82
CA PRO A 36 6.74 -2.92 -7.51
C PRO A 36 8.02 -3.00 -6.66
N ARG A 37 9.16 -3.17 -7.34
CA ARG A 37 10.50 -3.13 -6.70
C ARG A 37 11.02 -1.71 -6.49
N ASP A 38 10.40 -0.73 -7.14
CA ASP A 38 10.80 0.66 -7.06
C ASP A 38 10.39 1.27 -5.70
N ALA A 39 11.38 1.77 -4.96
CA ALA A 39 11.19 2.36 -3.64
C ALA A 39 10.27 3.59 -3.66
N ALA A 40 10.25 4.40 -4.73
CA ALA A 40 9.38 5.55 -4.85
C ALA A 40 7.91 5.13 -4.99
N VAL A 41 7.65 4.05 -5.75
CA VAL A 41 6.30 3.48 -5.89
C VAL A 41 5.86 2.84 -4.58
N LEU A 42 6.73 2.10 -3.89
CA LEU A 42 6.44 1.51 -2.59
C LEU A 42 6.13 2.55 -1.51
N ARG A 43 6.87 3.66 -1.47
CA ARG A 43 6.60 4.80 -0.57
C ARG A 43 5.28 5.47 -0.90
N SER A 44 4.97 5.64 -2.18
CA SER A 44 3.68 6.18 -2.63
C SER A 44 2.53 5.27 -2.23
N LEU A 45 2.70 3.96 -2.36
CA LEU A 45 1.72 2.94 -1.96
C LEU A 45 1.52 2.93 -0.43
N GLN A 46 2.60 3.03 0.34
CA GLN A 46 2.55 3.18 1.80
C GLN A 46 1.72 4.40 2.20
N ALA A 47 1.96 5.55 1.58
CA ALA A 47 1.23 6.78 1.88
C ALA A 47 -0.27 6.64 1.60
N LEU A 48 -0.64 6.03 0.47
CA LEU A 48 -2.04 5.74 0.13
C LEU A 48 -2.70 4.82 1.16
N CYS A 49 -2.01 3.76 1.58
CA CYS A 49 -2.53 2.84 2.58
C CYS A 49 -2.77 3.53 3.94
N LEU A 50 -1.89 4.43 4.36
CA LEU A 50 -2.07 5.21 5.59
C LEU A 50 -3.24 6.20 5.48
N GLU A 51 -3.41 6.83 4.33
CA GLU A 51 -4.53 7.75 4.06
C GLU A 51 -5.87 7.00 4.13
N GLN A 52 -5.96 5.87 3.43
CA GLN A 52 -7.15 5.00 3.46
C GLN A 52 -7.39 4.39 4.84
N ALA A 53 -6.34 4.02 5.58
CA ALA A 53 -6.47 3.54 6.96
C ALA A 53 -7.12 4.60 7.86
N ARG A 54 -6.71 5.87 7.74
CA ARG A 54 -7.33 6.96 8.52
C ARG A 54 -8.79 7.17 8.13
N GLN A 55 -9.11 7.16 6.83
CA GLN A 55 -10.48 7.28 6.35
C GLN A 55 -11.37 6.14 6.88
N ALA A 56 -10.89 4.90 6.82
CA ALA A 56 -11.58 3.73 7.37
C ALA A 56 -11.81 3.85 8.89
N LEU A 57 -10.79 4.29 9.64
CA LEU A 57 -10.94 4.52 11.09
C LEU A 57 -11.94 5.62 11.42
N GLN A 58 -11.95 6.71 10.65
CA GLN A 58 -12.92 7.80 10.80
C GLN A 58 -14.36 7.37 10.47
N ALA A 59 -14.51 6.45 9.52
CA ALA A 59 -15.80 5.85 9.16
C ALA A 59 -16.26 4.75 10.14
N GLY A 60 -15.49 4.44 11.19
CA GLY A 60 -15.80 3.37 12.15
C GLY A 60 -15.40 1.97 11.67
N HIS A 61 -14.75 1.83 10.52
CA HIS A 61 -14.25 0.56 9.99
C HIS A 61 -12.89 0.19 10.63
N HIS A 62 -12.90 -0.11 11.92
CA HIS A 62 -11.66 -0.34 12.68
C HIS A 62 -10.81 -1.51 12.17
N THR A 63 -11.43 -2.60 11.72
CA THR A 63 -10.73 -3.77 11.17
C THR A 63 -9.99 -3.42 9.88
N GLU A 64 -10.64 -2.69 8.99
CA GLU A 64 -10.07 -2.25 7.71
C GLU A 64 -8.94 -1.24 7.94
N GLY A 65 -9.14 -0.28 8.85
CA GLY A 65 -8.12 0.67 9.26
C GLY A 65 -6.85 0.00 9.82
N ARG A 66 -7.00 -1.02 10.68
CA ARG A 66 -5.86 -1.79 11.19
C ARG A 66 -5.15 -2.57 10.09
N ARG A 67 -5.90 -3.24 9.21
CA ARG A 67 -5.35 -3.99 8.06
C ARG A 67 -4.51 -3.10 7.15
N LEU A 68 -5.04 -1.94 6.75
CA LEU A 68 -4.33 -0.98 5.92
C LEU A 68 -3.10 -0.39 6.62
N GLY A 69 -3.17 -0.18 7.94
CA GLY A 69 -2.02 0.24 8.75
C GLY A 69 -0.90 -0.80 8.82
N ASP A 70 -1.24 -2.08 8.95
CA ASP A 70 -0.27 -3.18 8.94
C ASP A 70 0.35 -3.37 7.56
N LEU A 71 -0.47 -3.21 6.51
CA LEU A 71 0.01 -3.18 5.13
C LEU A 71 1.02 -2.06 4.89
N ALA A 72 0.72 -0.84 5.33
CA ALA A 72 1.65 0.29 5.23
C ALA A 72 2.99 0.00 5.93
N ARG A 73 2.97 -0.67 7.09
CA ARG A 73 4.19 -1.09 7.79
C ARG A 73 5.01 -2.11 7.00
N GLN A 74 4.35 -3.07 6.35
CA GLN A 74 5.02 -4.06 5.50
C GLN A 74 5.64 -3.40 4.25
N LEU A 75 4.92 -2.47 3.60
CA LEU A 75 5.41 -1.72 2.44
C LEU A 75 6.62 -0.85 2.79
N ARG A 76 6.61 -0.20 3.95
CA ARG A 76 7.77 0.55 4.45
C ARG A 76 9.00 -0.36 4.59
N LYS A 77 8.84 -1.52 5.22
CA LYS A 77 9.95 -2.48 5.38
C LYS A 77 10.53 -2.95 4.04
N LEU A 78 9.69 -3.09 3.02
CA LEU A 78 10.13 -3.44 1.67
C LEU A 78 10.86 -2.28 0.98
N ALA A 79 10.33 -1.06 1.10
CA ALA A 79 10.96 0.13 0.54
C ALA A 79 12.32 0.43 1.19
N ASP A 80 12.47 0.07 2.46
CA ASP A 80 13.69 0.24 3.26
C ASP A 80 14.57 -1.04 3.30
N GLY A 81 14.24 -2.07 2.51
CA GLY A 81 14.88 -3.41 2.51
C GLY A 81 16.40 -3.38 2.25
N PRO A 82 17.13 -4.47 2.59
CA PRO A 82 18.59 -4.46 2.70
C PRO A 82 19.22 -4.09 1.36
N ARG A 83 20.04 -3.03 1.38
CA ARG A 83 20.87 -2.62 0.25
C ARG A 83 21.82 -3.73 -0.19
#